data_AF-A0A659QJ54-F1
#
_entry.id   AF-A0A659QJ54-F1
#
_cell.length_a   1.000
_cell.length_b   1.000
_cell.length_c   1.000
_cell.angle_alpha   90.00
_cell.angle_beta   90.00
_cell.angle_gamma   90.00
#
_symmetry.space_group_name_H-M   'P 1'
#
loop_
_entity.id
_entity.type
_entity.pdbx_description
1 polymer ?
#
loop_
_entity_poly.entity_id
_entity_poly.type
_entity_poly.pdbx_seq_one_letter_code
_entity_poly.pdbx_strand_id
1 'polypeptide(L)'
;MLLSIPQIALRPHYTGIAPQALWNDGIPAFLMDYQASSFRSSYRSNGATLNTNGMDVQLLPGLNFGAWRLRNLTTWQKQNSQKGKWQTSYTYAERGLYSLKSRLTLGDRFTPSDVFDSVPFRGGMIGSDDSMVPYSQRAFAPVVQGVALTQARIEVKQNGYVIYNTTVAPGPFTLSDLPGVNGGGDLQVTVFEADGTRQIFTVPYTTPAIALRQGYMKYNVMMGQYRSADTSVDKVPVGQATIMYGLPWNLTAYSGGQWASHYQAGTLGLGVSLGAFGAVSVDSTLSRGQKRNQDVERGQSWRVRYSKSFESTNTGFTLASYQYASPGYNTLSGVLDSYRSGEVWSSKDYWYPGAGYQSSWNNNNFADKRKSRTSVTLNQPLGEWGALYFSGSREDYWNRSQSQNEVSARYSGPMIQGISWSVDWTQRKWNYSTYRGNNDNKTEQSINLWINVPLNRWLGGNTSVSYQMQNRTNQGTLHNMGLNGYAFDQRLYWNVSEQIAQGGTGSNQNSSDLNLRWNGTYGEISGGYGYRKNGNQVNAGVQGSMVVHRDGVTFGQRLGKTAALLKAPEARGVSVMLAAGG
;
A
#
# COMPACT_ATOMS: atom_id res chain seq x y z
N MET A 1 -2.86 -17.92 -55.49
CA MET A 1 -3.74 -18.72 -54.60
C MET A 1 -4.14 -17.81 -53.44
N LEU A 2 -5.41 -17.43 -53.35
CA LEU A 2 -5.94 -16.57 -52.26
C LEU A 2 -6.59 -17.52 -51.23
N LEU A 3 -5.97 -17.67 -50.06
CA LEU A 3 -6.54 -18.44 -48.95
C LEU A 3 -7.33 -17.48 -48.05
N SER A 4 -8.66 -17.54 -48.15
CA SER A 4 -9.57 -16.87 -47.22
C SER A 4 -9.89 -17.84 -46.09
N ILE A 5 -9.28 -17.63 -44.93
CA ILE A 5 -9.51 -18.43 -43.73
C ILE A 5 -10.36 -17.59 -42.77
N PRO A 6 -11.51 -18.09 -42.29
CA PRO A 6 -12.32 -17.39 -41.30
C PRO A 6 -11.49 -17.01 -40.07
N GLN A 7 -11.61 -15.77 -39.60
CA GLN A 7 -10.80 -15.25 -38.49
C GLN A 7 -10.92 -16.08 -37.20
N ILE A 8 -12.05 -16.76 -36.99
CA ILE A 8 -12.27 -17.69 -35.87
C ILE A 8 -11.37 -18.94 -35.92
N ALA A 9 -10.88 -19.32 -37.10
CA ALA A 9 -9.93 -20.41 -37.31
C ALA A 9 -8.47 -19.94 -37.29
N LEU A 10 -8.22 -18.62 -37.23
CA LEU A 10 -6.88 -18.04 -37.06
C LEU A 10 -6.55 -17.90 -35.57
N ARG A 11 -5.28 -18.09 -35.20
CA ARG A 11 -4.84 -17.80 -33.83
C ARG A 11 -5.08 -16.31 -33.55
N PRO A 12 -5.74 -15.95 -32.43
CA PRO A 12 -6.03 -14.55 -32.14
C PRO A 12 -4.73 -13.76 -32.03
N HIS A 13 -4.62 -12.66 -32.79
CA HIS A 13 -3.52 -11.72 -32.67
C HIS A 13 -3.81 -10.77 -31.50
N TYR A 14 -3.15 -10.98 -30.37
CA TYR A 14 -3.31 -10.13 -29.20
C TYR A 14 -2.30 -8.96 -29.25
N THR A 15 -2.79 -7.73 -29.40
CA THR A 15 -1.97 -6.53 -29.30
C THR A 15 -1.59 -6.24 -27.84
N GLY A 16 -0.36 -5.77 -27.58
CA GLY A 16 0.08 -5.35 -26.25
C GLY A 16 0.93 -6.36 -25.46
N ILE A 17 1.35 -7.46 -26.07
CA ILE A 17 2.43 -8.32 -25.55
C ILE A 17 3.30 -8.81 -26.70
N ALA A 18 4.63 -8.73 -26.54
CA ALA A 18 5.54 -9.26 -27.54
C ALA A 18 5.39 -10.79 -27.65
N PRO A 19 5.59 -11.38 -28.84
CA PRO A 19 5.66 -12.84 -28.98
C PRO A 19 6.59 -13.47 -27.95
N GLN A 20 6.22 -14.62 -27.39
CA GLN A 20 6.98 -15.30 -26.35
C GLN A 20 8.45 -15.57 -26.75
N ALA A 21 8.72 -15.76 -28.03
CA ALA A 21 10.08 -15.94 -28.56
C ALA A 21 11.01 -14.73 -28.35
N LEU A 22 10.45 -13.53 -28.11
CA LEU A 22 11.21 -12.31 -27.83
C LEU A 22 11.40 -12.07 -26.32
N TRP A 23 10.83 -12.92 -25.46
CA TRP A 23 10.95 -12.74 -24.02
C TRP A 23 12.36 -13.11 -23.57
N ASN A 24 13.01 -12.18 -22.88
CA ASN A 24 14.38 -12.34 -22.44
C ASN A 24 14.41 -12.55 -20.92
N ASP A 25 15.03 -13.65 -20.50
CA ASP A 25 15.34 -13.97 -19.10
C ASP A 25 16.45 -13.08 -18.52
N GLY A 26 16.86 -12.01 -19.20
CA GLY A 26 17.86 -11.08 -18.74
C GLY A 26 19.25 -11.71 -18.53
N ILE A 27 20.10 -10.99 -17.82
CA ILE A 27 21.46 -11.42 -17.51
C ILE A 27 21.59 -11.88 -16.05
N PRO A 28 22.53 -12.77 -15.75
CA PRO A 28 22.95 -13.00 -14.38
C PRO A 28 23.46 -11.69 -13.76
N ALA A 29 22.85 -11.29 -12.66
CA ALA A 29 23.19 -10.06 -11.96
C ALA A 29 22.75 -10.13 -10.51
N PHE A 30 23.55 -9.54 -9.63
CA PHE A 30 23.12 -9.21 -8.27
C PHE A 30 22.58 -7.78 -8.28
N LEU A 31 21.43 -7.59 -7.64
CA LEU A 31 20.71 -6.33 -7.52
C LEU A 31 20.60 -6.00 -6.04
N MET A 32 20.80 -4.74 -5.67
CA MET A 32 20.56 -4.29 -4.31
C MET A 32 20.03 -2.86 -4.33
N ASP A 33 18.74 -2.71 -4.06
CA ASP A 33 18.21 -1.41 -3.66
C ASP A 33 18.46 -1.21 -2.18
N TYR A 34 18.83 0.00 -1.81
CA TYR A 34 19.01 0.40 -0.43
C TYR A 34 18.32 1.73 -0.17
N GLN A 35 17.77 1.86 1.03
CA GLN A 35 17.23 3.09 1.53
C GLN A 35 17.57 3.17 3.02
N ALA A 36 18.20 4.24 3.44
CA ALA A 36 18.51 4.50 4.84
C ALA A 36 18.02 5.89 5.21
N SER A 37 17.37 6.02 6.36
CA SER A 37 16.96 7.30 6.91
C SER A 37 17.26 7.36 8.39
N SER A 38 17.54 8.57 8.86
CA SER A 38 17.79 8.87 10.26
C SER A 38 17.07 10.14 10.62
N PHE A 39 16.48 10.19 11.80
CA PHE A 39 15.86 11.39 12.33
C PHE A 39 16.23 11.60 13.79
N ARG A 40 16.23 12.86 14.20
CA ARG A 40 16.36 13.29 15.59
C ARG A 40 15.37 14.41 15.82
N SER A 41 14.51 14.25 16.81
CA SER A 41 13.57 15.28 17.26
C SER A 41 13.84 15.57 18.74
N SER A 42 13.90 16.84 19.08
CA SER A 42 13.94 17.31 20.46
C SER A 42 12.70 18.15 20.74
N TYR A 43 12.03 17.84 21.84
CA TYR A 43 10.81 18.54 22.25
C TYR A 43 10.87 18.88 23.74
N ARG A 44 10.57 20.13 24.07
CA ARG A 44 10.53 20.66 25.43
C ARG A 44 9.08 20.69 25.90
N SER A 45 8.80 19.97 26.99
CA SER A 45 7.49 19.92 27.63
C SER A 45 7.67 19.98 29.14
N ASN A 46 6.95 20.88 29.82
CA ASN A 46 6.96 21.02 31.28
C ASN A 46 8.36 21.03 31.91
N GLY A 47 9.31 21.78 31.32
CA GLY A 47 10.68 21.90 31.82
C GLY A 47 11.62 20.73 31.50
N ALA A 48 11.11 19.61 30.97
CA ALA A 48 11.92 18.47 30.52
C ALA A 48 12.13 18.51 28.99
N THR A 49 13.33 18.12 28.55
CA THR A 49 13.63 17.91 27.12
C THR A 49 13.54 16.43 26.78
N LEU A 50 12.57 16.07 25.94
CA LEU A 50 12.43 14.73 25.38
C LEU A 50 13.18 14.68 24.06
N ASN A 51 14.20 13.83 24.00
CA ASN A 51 14.93 13.55 22.77
C ASN A 51 14.48 12.22 22.21
N THR A 52 14.00 12.23 20.97
CA THR A 52 13.73 11.01 20.21
C THR A 52 14.70 10.94 19.04
N ASN A 53 15.35 9.80 18.86
CA ASN A 53 16.12 9.53 17.65
C ASN A 53 15.68 8.19 17.06
N GLY A 54 15.85 8.05 15.76
CA GLY A 54 15.58 6.81 15.09
C GLY A 54 16.37 6.69 13.80
N MET A 55 16.63 5.44 13.44
CA MET A 55 17.31 5.09 12.21
C MET A 55 16.62 3.87 11.61
N ASP A 56 16.37 3.94 10.32
CA ASP A 56 15.71 2.91 9.55
C ASP A 56 16.55 2.59 8.32
N VAL A 57 16.75 1.31 8.04
CA VAL A 57 17.44 0.82 6.84
C VAL A 57 16.55 -0.21 6.18
N GLN A 58 16.31 -0.07 4.89
CA GLN A 58 15.59 -1.02 4.05
C GLN A 58 16.54 -1.50 2.95
N LEU A 59 16.70 -2.81 2.82
CA LEU A 59 17.53 -3.47 1.82
C LEU A 59 16.65 -4.41 1.00
N LEU A 60 16.80 -4.35 -0.33
CA LEU A 60 16.15 -5.27 -1.27
C LEU A 60 17.21 -6.01 -2.11
N PRO A 61 17.98 -6.93 -1.51
CA PRO A 61 18.91 -7.74 -2.27
C PRO A 61 18.15 -8.71 -3.18
N GLY A 62 18.71 -8.92 -4.36
CA GLY A 62 18.16 -9.81 -5.37
C GLY A 62 19.25 -10.44 -6.21
N LEU A 63 19.00 -11.65 -6.69
CA LEU A 63 19.89 -12.36 -7.60
C LEU A 63 19.09 -12.85 -8.80
N ASN A 64 19.58 -12.54 -9.98
CA ASN A 64 19.08 -13.03 -11.25
C ASN A 64 20.03 -14.10 -11.74
N PHE A 65 19.51 -15.27 -12.09
CA PHE A 65 20.30 -16.33 -12.72
C PHE A 65 19.41 -17.15 -13.66
N GLY A 66 19.65 -17.01 -14.97
CA GLY A 66 18.73 -17.54 -16.00
C GLY A 66 17.30 -17.04 -15.78
N ALA A 67 16.32 -17.94 -15.81
CA ALA A 67 14.91 -17.62 -15.53
C ALA A 67 14.57 -17.44 -14.04
N TRP A 68 15.51 -17.71 -13.13
CA TRP A 68 15.27 -17.61 -11.69
C TRP A 68 15.54 -16.19 -11.17
N ARG A 69 14.67 -15.76 -10.25
CA ARG A 69 14.75 -14.48 -9.55
C ARG A 69 14.64 -14.72 -8.06
N LEU A 70 15.76 -14.60 -7.37
CA LEU A 70 15.79 -14.55 -5.92
C LEU A 70 15.58 -13.11 -5.47
N ARG A 71 14.68 -12.88 -4.53
CA ARG A 71 14.36 -11.56 -3.98
C ARG A 71 14.20 -11.64 -2.48
N ASN A 72 14.71 -10.63 -1.78
CA ASN A 72 14.54 -10.46 -0.35
C ASN A 72 14.18 -9.00 -0.04
N LEU A 73 13.39 -8.81 1.01
CA LEU A 73 13.12 -7.50 1.58
C LEU A 73 13.34 -7.60 3.09
N THR A 74 14.36 -6.88 3.55
CA THR A 74 14.74 -6.86 4.95
C THR A 74 14.87 -5.42 5.41
N THR A 75 14.28 -5.14 6.57
CA THR A 75 14.31 -3.83 7.21
C THR A 75 15.03 -3.93 8.55
N TRP A 76 15.74 -2.88 8.92
CA TRP A 76 16.30 -2.67 10.24
C TRP A 76 15.76 -1.37 10.79
N GLN A 77 15.29 -1.42 12.03
CA GLN A 77 14.77 -0.23 12.71
C GLN A 77 15.36 -0.14 14.11
N LYS A 78 15.76 1.07 14.48
CA LYS A 78 16.20 1.42 15.83
C LYS A 78 15.55 2.72 16.23
N GLN A 79 15.04 2.78 17.46
CA GLN A 79 14.50 4.01 18.04
C GLN A 79 15.02 4.17 19.48
N ASN A 80 15.48 5.37 19.80
CA ASN A 80 16.01 5.73 21.11
C ASN A 80 17.13 4.75 21.56
N SER A 81 17.16 4.46 22.86
CA SER A 81 18.09 3.52 23.47
C SER A 81 17.73 2.04 23.23
N GLN A 82 16.68 1.73 22.47
CA GLN A 82 16.33 0.34 22.18
C GLN A 82 17.36 -0.32 21.26
N LYS A 83 17.56 -1.63 21.42
CA LYS A 83 18.36 -2.43 20.48
C LYS A 83 17.68 -2.42 19.11
N GLY A 84 18.46 -2.15 18.06
CA GLY A 84 17.96 -2.22 16.69
C GLY A 84 17.51 -3.63 16.34
N LYS A 85 16.44 -3.76 15.55
CA LYS A 85 15.84 -5.05 15.18
C LYS A 85 15.78 -5.18 13.68
N TRP A 86 16.17 -6.36 13.20
CA TRP A 86 15.99 -6.77 11.82
C TRP A 86 14.65 -7.49 11.66
N GLN A 87 13.91 -7.17 10.61
CA GLN A 87 12.68 -7.83 10.21
C GLN A 87 12.76 -8.16 8.72
N THR A 88 12.50 -9.42 8.38
CA THR A 88 12.49 -9.88 6.98
C THR A 88 11.06 -10.07 6.50
N SER A 89 10.63 -9.18 5.61
CA SER A 89 9.27 -9.20 5.06
C SER A 89 9.08 -10.32 4.05
N TYR A 90 10.08 -10.66 3.25
CA TYR A 90 10.06 -11.86 2.41
C TYR A 90 11.47 -12.25 1.94
N THR A 91 11.63 -13.51 1.56
CA THR A 91 12.79 -14.09 0.88
C THR A 91 12.25 -15.23 0.02
N TYR A 92 12.25 -15.06 -1.29
CA TYR A 92 11.71 -16.07 -2.20
C TYR A 92 12.48 -16.13 -3.51
N ALA A 93 12.49 -17.31 -4.11
CA ALA A 93 12.89 -17.53 -5.49
C ALA A 93 11.63 -17.70 -6.35
N GLU A 94 11.55 -16.99 -7.47
CA GLU A 94 10.49 -17.17 -8.45
C GLU A 94 11.04 -17.50 -9.84
N ARG A 95 10.22 -18.19 -10.63
CA ARG A 95 10.48 -18.50 -12.03
C ARG A 95 9.18 -18.48 -12.83
N GLY A 96 9.22 -17.85 -14.00
CA GLY A 96 8.13 -17.90 -14.97
C GLY A 96 8.06 -19.27 -15.66
N LEU A 97 6.85 -19.82 -15.75
CA LEU A 97 6.51 -21.04 -16.49
C LEU A 97 5.66 -20.63 -17.69
N TYR A 98 6.33 -20.22 -18.77
CA TYR A 98 5.69 -19.57 -19.91
C TYR A 98 4.66 -20.44 -20.63
N SER A 99 4.89 -21.75 -20.74
CA SER A 99 3.95 -22.70 -21.34
C SER A 99 2.61 -22.77 -20.61
N LEU A 100 2.64 -22.58 -19.29
CA LEU A 100 1.46 -22.56 -18.42
C LEU A 100 0.95 -21.13 -18.16
N LYS A 101 1.61 -20.10 -18.69
CA LYS A 101 1.39 -18.68 -18.34
C LYS A 101 1.30 -18.47 -16.82
N SER A 102 2.18 -19.15 -16.10
CA SER A 102 2.14 -19.28 -14.65
C SER A 102 3.49 -18.93 -14.03
N ARG A 103 3.52 -18.73 -12.73
CA ARG A 103 4.72 -18.44 -11.96
C ARG A 103 4.85 -19.41 -10.80
N LEU A 104 6.02 -20.03 -10.70
CA LEU A 104 6.42 -20.82 -9.54
C LEU A 104 7.14 -19.90 -8.55
N THR A 105 6.73 -19.94 -7.29
CA THR A 105 7.33 -19.19 -6.18
C THR A 105 7.69 -20.15 -5.05
N LEU A 106 8.93 -20.07 -4.56
CA LEU A 106 9.46 -20.89 -3.48
C LEU A 106 10.05 -19.99 -2.39
N GLY A 107 9.67 -20.18 -1.13
CA GLY A 107 10.16 -19.42 0.03
C GLY A 107 9.04 -18.62 0.71
N ASP A 108 9.40 -17.45 1.24
CA ASP A 108 8.49 -16.58 1.98
C ASP A 108 7.72 -15.66 1.04
N ARG A 109 6.39 -15.80 0.99
CA ARG A 109 5.52 -14.94 0.18
C ARG A 109 4.15 -14.79 0.83
N PHE A 110 3.26 -14.12 0.11
CA PHE A 110 1.86 -13.88 0.46
C PHE A 110 1.00 -14.44 -0.67
N THR A 111 -0.13 -15.06 -0.35
CA THR A 111 -1.10 -15.51 -1.35
C THR A 111 -1.92 -14.34 -1.91
N PRO A 112 -2.31 -14.35 -3.20
CA PRO A 112 -3.23 -13.35 -3.73
C PRO A 112 -4.55 -13.29 -2.96
N SER A 113 -5.13 -12.08 -2.83
CA SER A 113 -6.37 -11.86 -2.06
C SER A 113 -7.65 -11.81 -2.90
N ASP A 114 -7.67 -12.52 -4.05
CA ASP A 114 -8.79 -12.46 -4.99
C ASP A 114 -10.06 -13.16 -4.46
N VAL A 115 -9.88 -14.27 -3.72
CA VAL A 115 -10.96 -15.11 -3.16
C VAL A 115 -10.96 -15.05 -1.63
N PHE A 116 -9.82 -15.37 -1.02
CA PHE A 116 -9.60 -15.32 0.43
C PHE A 116 -8.76 -14.10 0.81
N ASP A 117 -8.64 -13.84 2.11
CA ASP A 117 -7.67 -12.88 2.61
C ASP A 117 -6.24 -13.37 2.37
N SER A 118 -5.30 -12.43 2.19
CA SER A 118 -3.90 -12.75 1.96
C SER A 118 -3.27 -13.49 3.14
N VAL A 119 -2.71 -14.66 2.89
CA VAL A 119 -2.01 -15.47 3.89
C VAL A 119 -0.50 -15.34 3.69
N PRO A 120 0.26 -14.86 4.69
CA PRO A 120 1.72 -14.98 4.68
C PRO A 120 2.13 -16.43 4.91
N PHE A 121 2.99 -16.96 4.04
CA PHE A 121 3.44 -18.34 4.11
C PHE A 121 4.95 -18.47 3.81
N ARG A 122 5.52 -19.60 4.23
CA ARG A 122 6.82 -20.12 3.80
C ARG A 122 6.60 -21.48 3.13
N GLY A 123 6.83 -21.59 1.83
CA GLY A 123 6.57 -22.83 1.10
C GLY A 123 6.63 -22.68 -0.41
N GLY A 124 5.79 -23.44 -1.11
CA GLY A 124 5.67 -23.42 -2.56
C GLY A 124 4.32 -22.88 -3.01
N MET A 125 4.32 -22.08 -4.08
CA MET A 125 3.11 -21.58 -4.71
C MET A 125 3.27 -21.58 -6.22
N ILE A 126 2.24 -22.05 -6.93
CA ILE A 126 2.11 -21.92 -8.38
C ILE A 126 0.78 -21.24 -8.68
N GLY A 127 0.82 -20.22 -9.54
CA GLY A 127 -0.39 -19.55 -9.98
C GLY A 127 -0.23 -18.89 -11.33
N SER A 128 -1.34 -18.63 -12.00
CA SER A 128 -1.37 -17.88 -13.26
C SER A 128 -0.81 -16.47 -13.07
N ASP A 129 -0.04 -16.00 -14.04
CA ASP A 129 0.60 -14.68 -14.00
C ASP A 129 -0.03 -13.73 -15.02
N ASP A 130 -0.82 -12.78 -14.53
CA ASP A 130 -1.55 -11.82 -15.37
C ASP A 130 -0.60 -10.85 -16.11
N SER A 131 0.69 -10.76 -15.74
CA SER A 131 1.69 -9.99 -16.50
C SER A 131 2.13 -10.67 -17.80
N MET A 132 1.86 -11.98 -17.94
CA MET A 132 2.09 -12.77 -19.16
C MET A 132 0.90 -12.70 -20.14
N VAL A 133 -0.06 -11.81 -19.87
CA VAL A 133 -1.28 -11.58 -20.63
C VAL A 133 -1.33 -10.10 -21.06
N PRO A 134 -1.90 -9.76 -22.23
CA PRO A 134 -1.94 -8.38 -22.74
C PRO A 134 -2.47 -7.36 -21.72
N TYR A 135 -1.92 -6.15 -21.79
CA TYR A 135 -2.18 -5.05 -20.84
C TYR A 135 -3.67 -4.72 -20.61
N SER A 136 -4.53 -4.94 -21.62
CA SER A 136 -5.98 -4.74 -21.54
C SER A 136 -6.73 -5.64 -20.55
N GLN A 137 -6.03 -6.47 -19.78
CA GLN A 137 -6.58 -7.44 -18.82
C GLN A 137 -5.94 -7.35 -17.42
N ARG A 138 -5.14 -6.31 -17.12
CA ARG A 138 -4.36 -6.23 -15.87
C ARG A 138 -5.10 -5.58 -14.69
N ALA A 139 -4.63 -5.96 -13.49
CA ALA A 139 -5.18 -5.59 -12.19
C ALA A 139 -4.84 -4.16 -11.73
N PHE A 140 -5.74 -3.65 -10.87
CA PHE A 140 -5.68 -2.39 -10.14
C PHE A 140 -4.62 -2.43 -9.01
N ALA A 141 -3.94 -1.31 -8.77
CA ALA A 141 -3.10 -1.09 -7.60
C ALA A 141 -3.66 0.10 -6.80
N PRO A 142 -3.86 -0.01 -5.47
CA PRO A 142 -4.35 1.10 -4.67
C PRO A 142 -3.28 2.19 -4.58
N VAL A 143 -3.70 3.44 -4.72
CA VAL A 143 -2.87 4.61 -4.42
C VAL A 143 -3.16 5.02 -2.98
N VAL A 144 -2.11 5.10 -2.15
CA VAL A 144 -2.25 5.64 -0.81
C VAL A 144 -2.17 7.17 -0.90
N GLN A 145 -3.24 7.86 -0.51
CA GLN A 145 -3.30 9.31 -0.44
C GLN A 145 -3.52 9.75 1.00
N GLY A 146 -2.91 10.86 1.39
CA GLY A 146 -3.10 11.46 2.71
C GLY A 146 -2.57 12.89 2.75
N VAL A 147 -2.66 13.52 3.93
CA VAL A 147 -2.13 14.87 4.18
C VAL A 147 -1.24 14.79 5.43
N ALA A 148 0.02 15.19 5.30
CA ALA A 148 0.93 15.33 6.43
C ALA A 148 0.83 16.76 6.99
N LEU A 149 0.70 16.90 8.32
CA LEU A 149 0.61 18.22 8.98
C LEU A 149 1.97 18.90 9.06
N THR A 150 3.02 18.10 9.18
CA THR A 150 4.39 18.54 9.43
C THR A 150 5.34 17.74 8.55
N GLN A 151 6.65 17.97 8.71
CA GLN A 151 7.63 17.06 8.15
C GLN A 151 7.51 15.67 8.82
N ALA A 152 6.84 14.76 8.12
CA ALA A 152 6.33 13.52 8.70
C ALA A 152 7.03 12.29 8.12
N ARG A 153 7.24 11.28 8.97
CA ARG A 153 7.65 9.94 8.54
C ARG A 153 6.41 9.10 8.27
N ILE A 154 6.33 8.50 7.08
CA ILE A 154 5.26 7.57 6.70
C ILE A 154 5.79 6.15 6.74
N GLU A 155 5.13 5.30 7.52
CA GLU A 155 5.35 3.86 7.56
C GLU A 155 4.11 3.14 6.99
N VAL A 156 4.32 2.28 5.99
CA VAL A 156 3.27 1.45 5.41
C VAL A 156 3.51 -0.01 5.77
N LYS A 157 2.52 -0.63 6.42
CA LYS A 157 2.51 -2.05 6.75
C LYS A 157 1.45 -2.80 5.96
N GLN A 158 1.78 -4.03 5.58
CA GLN A 158 0.83 -4.98 5.01
C GLN A 158 1.02 -6.32 5.72
N ASN A 159 -0.08 -6.92 6.20
CA ASN A 159 -0.05 -8.17 6.96
C ASN A 159 0.94 -8.14 8.16
N GLY A 160 1.08 -6.97 8.82
CA GLY A 160 1.99 -6.75 9.96
C GLY A 160 3.46 -6.49 9.63
N TYR A 161 3.87 -6.64 8.36
CA TYR A 161 5.23 -6.37 7.91
C TYR A 161 5.38 -4.95 7.37
N VAL A 162 6.46 -4.25 7.72
CA VAL A 162 6.81 -2.96 7.09
C VAL A 162 7.24 -3.24 5.65
N ILE A 163 6.47 -2.70 4.70
CA ILE A 163 6.76 -2.83 3.27
C ILE A 163 7.39 -1.56 2.69
N TYR A 164 7.10 -0.40 3.29
CA TYR A 164 7.59 0.88 2.82
C TYR A 164 7.74 1.87 3.99
N ASN A 165 8.79 2.70 3.93
CA ASN A 165 9.06 3.73 4.93
C ASN A 165 9.73 4.92 4.25
N THR A 166 9.22 6.14 4.43
CA THR A 166 9.79 7.35 3.82
C THR A 166 9.49 8.58 4.67
N THR A 167 10.24 9.67 4.48
CA THR A 167 9.88 10.99 5.02
C THR A 167 9.28 11.86 3.91
N VAL A 168 8.26 12.65 4.25
CA VAL A 168 7.59 13.60 3.34
C VAL A 168 7.61 15.00 3.94
N ALA A 169 7.55 16.01 3.06
CA ALA A 169 7.34 17.40 3.45
C ALA A 169 5.87 17.62 3.89
N PRO A 170 5.56 18.71 4.62
CA PRO A 170 4.20 19.07 4.96
C PRO A 170 3.31 19.23 3.71
N GLY A 171 2.09 18.69 3.75
CA GLY A 171 1.11 18.80 2.67
C GLY A 171 0.53 17.47 2.16
N PRO A 172 -0.32 17.53 1.11
CA PRO A 172 -0.87 16.34 0.49
C PRO A 172 0.24 15.46 -0.10
N PHE A 173 0.17 14.17 0.17
CA PHE A 173 1.09 13.19 -0.40
C PHE A 173 0.32 12.09 -1.14
N THR A 174 0.98 11.50 -2.12
CA THR A 174 0.51 10.30 -2.81
C THR A 174 1.67 9.30 -2.88
N LEU A 175 1.42 8.06 -2.49
CA LEU A 175 2.35 6.94 -2.64
C LEU A 175 1.79 6.03 -3.72
N SER A 176 2.35 6.16 -4.93
CA SER A 176 1.96 5.37 -6.11
C SER A 176 2.86 4.14 -6.33
N ASP A 177 4.09 4.15 -5.82
CA ASP A 177 5.08 3.09 -6.03
C ASP A 177 5.38 2.33 -4.72
N LEU A 178 4.39 1.58 -4.24
CA LEU A 178 4.56 0.70 -3.08
C LEU A 178 5.17 -0.64 -3.54
N PRO A 179 6.40 -0.98 -3.12
CA PRO A 179 7.04 -2.22 -3.53
C PRO A 179 6.29 -3.43 -2.94
N GLY A 180 5.78 -4.30 -3.82
CA GLY A 180 5.29 -5.62 -3.42
C GLY A 180 3.82 -5.75 -3.04
N VAL A 181 2.94 -4.82 -3.42
CA VAL A 181 1.47 -4.89 -3.16
C VAL A 181 0.78 -6.11 -3.79
N ASN A 182 1.48 -6.91 -4.59
CA ASN A 182 0.94 -8.11 -5.25
C ASN A 182 0.42 -9.20 -4.27
N GLY A 183 0.70 -9.09 -2.97
CA GLY A 183 0.16 -10.00 -1.94
C GLY A 183 -1.30 -9.74 -1.59
N GLY A 184 -1.84 -8.55 -1.85
CA GLY A 184 -3.17 -8.16 -1.38
C GLY A 184 -3.27 -8.04 0.14
N GLY A 185 -4.43 -7.57 0.61
CA GLY A 185 -4.67 -7.25 2.02
C GLY A 185 -4.46 -5.77 2.36
N ASP A 186 -5.18 -5.31 3.38
CA ASP A 186 -5.26 -3.90 3.79
C ASP A 186 -3.87 -3.29 4.03
N LEU A 187 -3.72 -2.04 3.60
CA LEU A 187 -2.51 -1.25 3.86
C LEU A 187 -2.74 -0.41 5.10
N GLN A 188 -1.94 -0.67 6.14
CA GLN A 188 -1.92 0.19 7.33
C GLN A 188 -0.90 1.30 7.11
N VAL A 189 -1.35 2.54 7.17
CA VAL A 189 -0.52 3.72 7.00
C VAL A 189 -0.42 4.43 8.34
N THR A 190 0.79 4.61 8.82
CA THR A 190 1.08 5.41 10.02
C THR A 190 1.92 6.61 9.63
N VAL A 191 1.36 7.80 9.85
CA VAL A 191 2.05 9.09 9.69
C VAL A 191 2.52 9.53 11.07
N PHE A 192 3.84 9.51 11.27
CA PHE A 192 4.51 10.01 12.45
C PHE A 192 4.82 11.50 12.24
N GLU A 193 4.03 12.35 12.89
CA GLU A 193 4.22 13.79 12.84
C GLU A 193 5.38 14.21 13.76
N ALA A 194 6.01 15.32 13.42
CA ALA A 194 7.17 15.82 14.16
C ALA A 194 6.84 16.31 15.58
N ASP A 195 5.57 16.59 15.87
CA ASP A 195 5.07 16.94 17.22
C ASP A 195 4.86 15.71 18.12
N GLY A 196 5.14 14.51 17.61
CA GLY A 196 4.97 13.23 18.30
C GLY A 196 3.57 12.63 18.14
N THR A 197 2.63 13.35 17.51
CA THR A 197 1.31 12.79 17.19
C THR A 197 1.42 11.75 16.08
N ARG A 198 0.50 10.78 16.09
CA ARG A 198 0.47 9.71 15.10
C ARG A 198 -0.90 9.69 14.44
N GLN A 199 -0.92 9.74 13.12
CA GLN A 199 -2.14 9.50 12.34
C GLN A 199 -2.08 8.09 11.79
N ILE A 200 -3.00 7.23 12.23
CA ILE A 200 -3.10 5.85 11.73
C ILE A 200 -4.41 5.73 10.95
N PHE A 201 -4.32 5.27 9.71
CA PHE A 201 -5.49 4.96 8.89
C PHE A 201 -5.23 3.68 8.08
N THR A 202 -6.32 3.04 7.67
CA THR A 202 -6.24 1.78 6.90
C THR A 202 -6.81 2.04 5.53
N VAL A 203 -5.98 1.89 4.50
CA VAL A 203 -6.45 1.91 3.11
C VAL A 203 -6.92 0.50 2.78
N PRO A 204 -8.24 0.27 2.64
CA PRO A 204 -8.74 -1.05 2.29
C PRO A 204 -8.16 -1.47 0.93
N TYR A 205 -7.71 -2.72 0.84
CA TYR A 205 -7.32 -3.27 -0.45
C TYR A 205 -8.59 -3.69 -1.21
N THR A 206 -9.14 -2.79 -2.03
CA THR A 206 -10.32 -3.06 -2.84
C THR A 206 -9.94 -3.81 -4.12
N THR A 207 -10.13 -5.12 -4.12
CA THR A 207 -10.07 -5.90 -5.37
C THR A 207 -11.29 -5.60 -6.24
N PRO A 208 -11.13 -5.30 -7.54
CA PRO A 208 -12.23 -5.19 -8.49
C PRO A 208 -13.12 -6.45 -8.54
N ALA A 209 -14.28 -6.33 -9.18
CA ALA A 209 -15.15 -7.48 -9.40
C ALA A 209 -14.44 -8.54 -10.28
N ILE A 210 -14.65 -9.81 -9.95
CA ILE A 210 -14.09 -10.92 -10.72
C ILE A 210 -14.94 -11.10 -11.98
N ALA A 211 -14.38 -10.83 -13.14
CA ALA A 211 -14.99 -11.16 -14.43
C ALA A 211 -13.88 -11.50 -15.44
N LEU A 212 -13.72 -12.79 -15.72
CA LEU A 212 -12.74 -13.31 -16.65
C LEU A 212 -13.35 -13.45 -18.04
N ARG A 213 -12.52 -13.28 -19.07
CA ARG A 213 -12.94 -13.55 -20.45
C ARG A 213 -13.20 -15.04 -20.64
N GLN A 214 -14.16 -15.38 -21.49
CA GLN A 214 -14.49 -16.76 -21.83
C GLN A 214 -13.23 -17.56 -22.21
N GLY A 215 -13.08 -18.76 -21.63
CA GLY A 215 -11.95 -19.66 -21.84
C GLY A 215 -10.68 -19.31 -21.07
N TYR A 216 -10.63 -18.18 -20.35
CA TYR A 216 -9.51 -17.85 -19.48
C TYR A 216 -9.66 -18.53 -18.12
N MET A 217 -8.60 -19.20 -17.68
CA MET A 217 -8.50 -19.86 -16.39
C MET A 217 -7.42 -19.19 -15.54
N LYS A 218 -7.82 -18.71 -14.37
CA LYS A 218 -6.91 -18.18 -13.35
C LYS A 218 -6.94 -19.12 -12.16
N TYR A 219 -5.76 -19.52 -11.68
CA TYR A 219 -5.65 -20.45 -10.58
C TYR A 219 -4.45 -20.09 -9.69
N ASN A 220 -4.51 -20.49 -8.43
CA ASN A 220 -3.40 -20.35 -7.51
C ASN A 220 -3.44 -21.49 -6.49
N VAL A 221 -2.35 -22.24 -6.37
CA VAL A 221 -2.17 -23.33 -5.41
C VAL A 221 -0.95 -23.01 -4.55
N MET A 222 -1.14 -22.99 -3.23
CA MET A 222 -0.11 -22.73 -2.23
C MET A 222 -0.11 -23.86 -1.21
N MET A 223 1.09 -24.32 -0.83
CA MET A 223 1.31 -25.21 0.29
C MET A 223 2.56 -24.78 1.03
N GLY A 224 2.49 -24.71 2.36
CA GLY A 224 3.61 -24.25 3.16
C GLY A 224 3.29 -24.19 4.64
N GLN A 225 4.04 -23.34 5.34
CA GLN A 225 3.85 -23.03 6.75
C GLN A 225 3.33 -21.61 6.90
N TYR A 226 2.36 -21.40 7.80
CA TYR A 226 1.88 -20.06 8.14
C TYR A 226 3.01 -19.23 8.76
N ARG A 227 3.13 -17.96 8.35
CA ARG A 227 4.24 -17.08 8.75
C ARG A 227 3.74 -15.71 9.23
N SER A 228 3.21 -15.68 10.45
CA SER A 228 2.81 -14.42 11.09
C SER A 228 4.01 -13.47 11.27
N ALA A 229 3.73 -12.16 11.30
CA ALA A 229 4.73 -11.14 11.63
C ALA A 229 5.15 -11.22 13.11
N ASP A 230 4.29 -11.79 13.96
CA ASP A 230 4.61 -12.12 15.34
C ASP A 230 5.32 -13.47 15.40
N THR A 231 6.57 -13.44 15.86
CA THR A 231 7.41 -14.64 16.00
C THR A 231 6.94 -15.59 17.10
N SER A 232 6.02 -15.16 17.97
CA SER A 232 5.45 -16.00 19.03
C SER A 232 4.32 -16.91 18.53
N VAL A 233 3.77 -16.65 17.33
CA VAL A 233 2.71 -17.48 16.72
C VAL A 233 3.29 -18.78 16.19
N ASP A 234 2.59 -19.88 16.42
CA ASP A 234 2.98 -21.23 16.05
C ASP A 234 3.06 -21.38 14.52
N LYS A 235 4.11 -22.04 14.05
CA LYS A 235 4.30 -22.33 12.62
C LYS A 235 3.56 -23.62 12.29
N VAL A 236 2.40 -23.49 11.65
CA VAL A 236 1.58 -24.65 11.27
C VAL A 236 1.54 -24.85 9.75
N PRO A 237 1.42 -26.10 9.26
CA PRO A 237 1.17 -26.36 7.85
C PRO A 237 -0.16 -25.77 7.39
N VAL A 238 -0.14 -25.13 6.23
CA VAL A 238 -1.30 -24.51 5.58
C VAL A 238 -1.30 -24.82 4.09
N GLY A 239 -2.51 -24.97 3.53
CA GLY A 239 -2.74 -25.10 2.10
C GLY A 239 -3.86 -24.19 1.65
N GLN A 240 -3.74 -23.66 0.43
CA GLN A 240 -4.77 -22.88 -0.23
C GLN A 240 -4.80 -23.22 -1.72
N ALA A 241 -6.00 -23.41 -2.26
CA ALA A 241 -6.20 -23.55 -3.70
C ALA A 241 -7.38 -22.67 -4.13
N THR A 242 -7.19 -21.90 -5.20
CA THR A 242 -8.25 -21.09 -5.82
C THR A 242 -8.26 -21.34 -7.32
N ILE A 243 -9.44 -21.34 -7.90
CA ILE A 243 -9.66 -21.49 -9.34
C ILE A 243 -10.79 -20.56 -9.79
N MET A 244 -10.61 -19.96 -10.94
CA MET A 244 -11.56 -19.06 -11.59
C MET A 244 -11.56 -19.37 -13.08
N TYR A 245 -12.75 -19.46 -13.67
CA TYR A 245 -12.90 -19.81 -15.08
C TYR A 245 -13.96 -18.96 -15.76
N GLY A 246 -13.60 -18.35 -16.88
CA GLY A 246 -14.52 -17.61 -17.74
C GLY A 246 -15.40 -18.56 -18.56
N LEU A 247 -16.68 -18.58 -18.26
CA LEU A 247 -17.72 -19.34 -18.94
C LEU A 247 -18.30 -18.53 -20.14
N PRO A 248 -19.14 -19.16 -20.99
CA PRO A 248 -19.94 -18.44 -21.98
C PRO A 248 -20.84 -17.37 -21.36
N TRP A 249 -21.38 -16.47 -22.20
CA TRP A 249 -22.28 -15.37 -21.80
C TRP A 249 -21.68 -14.38 -20.80
N ASN A 250 -20.36 -14.17 -20.87
CA ASN A 250 -19.63 -13.27 -19.96
C ASN A 250 -19.76 -13.64 -18.47
N LEU A 251 -20.09 -14.90 -18.18
CA LEU A 251 -20.15 -15.45 -16.84
C LEU A 251 -18.75 -15.92 -16.43
N THR A 252 -18.43 -15.84 -15.16
CA THR A 252 -17.22 -16.39 -14.54
C THR A 252 -17.63 -17.15 -13.30
N ALA A 253 -17.20 -18.40 -13.19
CA ALA A 253 -17.35 -19.15 -11.96
C ALA A 253 -16.00 -19.23 -11.25
N TYR A 254 -16.00 -19.09 -9.93
CA TYR A 254 -14.80 -19.25 -9.13
C TYR A 254 -15.06 -19.93 -7.81
N SER A 255 -14.05 -20.62 -7.33
CA SER A 255 -14.09 -21.34 -6.07
C SER A 255 -12.70 -21.41 -5.46
N GLY A 256 -12.65 -21.73 -4.17
CA GLY A 256 -11.39 -22.02 -3.50
C GLY A 256 -11.59 -22.74 -2.19
N GLY A 257 -10.49 -23.28 -1.67
CA GLY A 257 -10.41 -23.91 -0.36
C GLY A 257 -9.15 -23.48 0.38
N GLN A 258 -9.26 -23.44 1.71
CA GLN A 258 -8.13 -23.27 2.64
C GLN A 258 -8.18 -24.38 3.68
N TRP A 259 -7.01 -24.94 4.03
CA TRP A 259 -6.89 -26.03 4.99
C TRP A 259 -5.68 -25.83 5.90
N ALA A 260 -5.89 -26.00 7.19
CA ALA A 260 -4.89 -26.03 8.25
C ALA A 260 -5.39 -26.95 9.39
N SER A 261 -4.54 -27.24 10.38
CA SER A 261 -4.87 -28.19 11.47
C SER A 261 -6.12 -27.77 12.27
N HIS A 262 -6.34 -26.47 12.47
CA HIS A 262 -7.46 -25.92 13.25
C HIS A 262 -8.41 -25.04 12.42
N TYR A 263 -8.29 -25.07 11.09
CA TYR A 263 -9.06 -24.20 10.22
C TYR A 263 -9.32 -24.83 8.85
N GLN A 264 -10.57 -24.73 8.39
CA GLN A 264 -10.99 -25.13 7.05
C GLN A 264 -11.97 -24.09 6.52
N ALA A 265 -11.81 -23.69 5.26
CA ALA A 265 -12.77 -22.83 4.59
C ALA A 265 -12.96 -23.21 3.13
N GLY A 266 -14.15 -22.95 2.61
CA GLY A 266 -14.51 -23.15 1.21
C GLY A 266 -15.33 -21.96 0.70
N THR A 267 -15.02 -21.52 -0.51
CA THR A 267 -15.69 -20.41 -1.17
C THR A 267 -16.27 -20.84 -2.50
N LEU A 268 -17.45 -20.33 -2.83
CA LEU A 268 -18.06 -20.43 -4.14
C LEU A 268 -18.54 -19.04 -4.57
N GLY A 269 -18.28 -18.67 -5.81
CA GLY A 269 -18.65 -17.37 -6.34
C GLY A 269 -18.92 -17.37 -7.82
N LEU A 270 -19.70 -16.37 -8.23
CA LEU A 270 -20.04 -16.07 -9.61
C LEU A 270 -19.72 -14.61 -9.91
N GLY A 271 -19.29 -14.36 -11.13
CA GLY A 271 -18.97 -13.05 -11.67
C GLY A 271 -19.59 -12.88 -13.05
N VAL A 272 -20.07 -11.70 -13.37
CA VAL A 272 -20.66 -11.39 -14.68
C VAL A 272 -20.04 -10.10 -15.18
N SER A 273 -19.51 -10.14 -16.41
CA SER A 273 -19.21 -8.90 -17.15
C SER A 273 -20.46 -8.43 -17.88
N LEU A 274 -20.95 -7.26 -17.49
CA LEU A 274 -22.12 -6.58 -18.05
C LEU A 274 -21.72 -5.66 -19.22
N GLY A 275 -20.51 -5.81 -19.76
CA GLY A 275 -19.97 -4.97 -20.83
C GLY A 275 -19.97 -3.49 -20.47
N ALA A 276 -20.82 -2.71 -21.15
CA ALA A 276 -20.95 -1.27 -20.92
C ALA A 276 -21.39 -0.90 -19.49
N PHE A 277 -21.97 -1.82 -18.71
CA PHE A 277 -22.34 -1.58 -17.31
C PHE A 277 -21.29 -2.08 -16.30
N GLY A 278 -20.13 -2.57 -16.75
CA GLY A 278 -19.03 -2.95 -15.86
C GLY A 278 -19.07 -4.43 -15.49
N ALA A 279 -18.68 -4.76 -14.27
CA ALA A 279 -18.65 -6.13 -13.77
C ALA A 279 -19.19 -6.23 -12.35
N VAL A 280 -19.92 -7.30 -12.06
CA VAL A 280 -20.43 -7.65 -10.74
C VAL A 280 -19.92 -9.03 -10.38
N SER A 281 -19.51 -9.25 -9.13
CA SER A 281 -19.22 -10.58 -8.61
C SER A 281 -19.73 -10.77 -7.20
N VAL A 282 -20.27 -11.94 -6.92
CA VAL A 282 -20.79 -12.35 -5.62
C VAL A 282 -20.15 -13.66 -5.22
N ASP A 283 -19.68 -13.76 -3.99
CA ASP A 283 -19.16 -15.00 -3.40
C ASP A 283 -19.67 -15.24 -1.99
N SER A 284 -19.75 -16.51 -1.61
CA SER A 284 -20.00 -16.94 -0.24
C SER A 284 -18.88 -17.85 0.23
N THR A 285 -18.40 -17.59 1.45
CA THR A 285 -17.36 -18.38 2.11
C THR A 285 -17.91 -19.00 3.38
N LEU A 286 -17.76 -20.32 3.50
CA LEU A 286 -18.03 -21.07 4.72
C LEU A 286 -16.72 -21.38 5.41
N SER A 287 -16.64 -21.18 6.72
CA SER A 287 -15.46 -21.50 7.52
C SER A 287 -15.82 -22.32 8.76
N ARG A 288 -14.89 -23.20 9.15
CA ARG A 288 -14.88 -23.96 10.40
C ARG A 288 -13.50 -23.75 11.01
N GLY A 289 -13.45 -23.08 12.16
CA GLY A 289 -12.21 -22.69 12.81
C GLY A 289 -12.28 -22.90 14.31
N GLN A 290 -11.17 -23.32 14.92
CA GLN A 290 -11.04 -23.46 16.36
C GLN A 290 -9.92 -22.56 16.85
N LYS A 291 -10.23 -21.53 17.65
CA LYS A 291 -9.19 -20.73 18.31
C LYS A 291 -8.63 -21.49 19.50
N ARG A 292 -7.40 -21.17 19.90
CA ARG A 292 -6.74 -21.82 21.04
C ARG A 292 -7.60 -21.70 22.30
N ASN A 293 -7.83 -22.84 22.97
CA ASN A 293 -8.64 -22.95 24.18
C ASN A 293 -10.09 -22.46 24.02
N GLN A 294 -10.63 -22.48 22.79
CA GLN A 294 -12.03 -22.18 22.49
C GLN A 294 -12.67 -23.34 21.73
N ASP A 295 -14.00 -23.34 21.70
CA ASP A 295 -14.77 -24.30 20.93
C ASP A 295 -14.64 -24.05 19.42
N VAL A 296 -14.99 -25.07 18.64
CA VAL A 296 -15.04 -24.97 17.18
C VAL A 296 -16.19 -24.05 16.78
N GLU A 297 -15.86 -22.92 16.16
CA GLU A 297 -16.85 -22.02 15.56
C GLU A 297 -17.05 -22.37 14.08
N ARG A 298 -18.30 -22.30 13.63
CA ARG A 298 -18.66 -22.32 12.21
C ARG A 298 -19.21 -20.97 11.83
N GLY A 299 -18.90 -20.52 10.62
CA GLY A 299 -19.46 -19.28 10.13
C GLY A 299 -19.48 -19.13 8.63
N GLN A 300 -20.17 -18.08 8.22
CA GLN A 300 -20.39 -17.74 6.83
C GLN A 300 -20.16 -16.26 6.59
N SER A 301 -19.56 -15.95 5.44
CA SER A 301 -19.49 -14.60 4.90
C SER A 301 -19.98 -14.56 3.46
N TRP A 302 -20.42 -13.38 3.04
CA TRP A 302 -20.81 -13.07 1.67
C TRP A 302 -20.09 -11.81 1.23
N ARG A 303 -19.66 -11.77 -0.02
CA ARG A 303 -18.96 -10.63 -0.60
C ARG A 303 -19.64 -10.25 -1.90
N VAL A 304 -19.90 -8.96 -2.07
CA VAL A 304 -20.42 -8.38 -3.30
C VAL A 304 -19.41 -7.34 -3.78
N ARG A 305 -18.99 -7.45 -5.03
CA ARG A 305 -18.07 -6.51 -5.68
C ARG A 305 -18.69 -6.00 -6.97
N TYR A 306 -18.54 -4.72 -7.21
CA TYR A 306 -18.89 -4.07 -8.47
C TYR A 306 -17.75 -3.16 -8.90
N SER A 307 -17.42 -3.19 -10.18
CA SER A 307 -16.39 -2.31 -10.75
C SER A 307 -16.77 -1.89 -12.16
N LYS A 308 -16.62 -0.60 -12.44
CA LYS A 308 -16.90 0.00 -13.75
C LYS A 308 -15.83 1.03 -14.11
N SER A 309 -15.25 0.88 -15.29
CA SER A 309 -14.53 1.93 -16.00
C SER A 309 -15.41 2.51 -17.11
N PHE A 310 -15.64 3.82 -17.09
CA PHE A 310 -16.28 4.55 -18.17
C PHE A 310 -15.18 5.14 -19.05
N GLU A 311 -14.96 4.57 -20.24
CA GLU A 311 -13.86 5.00 -21.11
C GLU A 311 -14.08 6.41 -21.68
N SER A 312 -15.34 6.80 -21.96
CA SER A 312 -15.69 8.12 -22.51
C SER A 312 -15.36 9.28 -21.58
N THR A 313 -15.53 9.08 -20.27
CA THR A 313 -15.26 10.09 -19.24
C THR A 313 -14.01 9.78 -18.41
N ASN A 314 -13.33 8.67 -18.72
CA ASN A 314 -12.24 8.09 -17.96
C ASN A 314 -12.56 7.93 -16.45
N THR A 315 -13.82 7.62 -16.13
CA THR A 315 -14.29 7.46 -14.74
C THR A 315 -14.05 6.04 -14.25
N GLY A 316 -13.43 5.89 -13.08
CA GLY A 316 -13.32 4.62 -12.38
C GLY A 316 -14.24 4.59 -11.16
N PHE A 317 -15.07 3.54 -11.04
CA PHE A 317 -15.90 3.29 -9.87
C PHE A 317 -15.71 1.86 -9.37
N THR A 318 -15.48 1.70 -8.08
CA THR A 318 -15.38 0.40 -7.43
C THR A 318 -16.16 0.40 -6.11
N LEU A 319 -16.95 -0.64 -5.91
CA LEU A 319 -17.70 -0.91 -4.69
C LEU A 319 -17.38 -2.34 -4.24
N ALA A 320 -17.06 -2.52 -2.98
CA ALA A 320 -16.97 -3.84 -2.37
C ALA A 320 -17.64 -3.83 -1.00
N SER A 321 -18.58 -4.76 -0.80
CA SER A 321 -19.28 -4.98 0.46
C SER A 321 -19.09 -6.41 0.93
N TYR A 322 -18.63 -6.56 2.16
CA TYR A 322 -18.38 -7.81 2.85
C TYR A 322 -19.37 -7.90 4.00
N GLN A 323 -20.13 -8.97 4.06
CA GLN A 323 -21.12 -9.23 5.10
C GLN A 323 -20.76 -10.53 5.81
N TYR A 324 -20.43 -10.43 7.09
CA TYR A 324 -20.14 -11.59 7.93
C TYR A 324 -21.45 -12.08 8.53
N ALA A 325 -22.14 -12.95 7.79
CA ALA A 325 -23.49 -13.42 8.12
C ALA A 325 -23.60 -14.08 9.51
N SER A 326 -22.48 -14.57 10.06
CA SER A 326 -22.44 -15.15 11.41
C SER A 326 -21.28 -14.59 12.25
N PRO A 327 -21.46 -14.38 13.57
CA PRO A 327 -20.37 -14.05 14.50
C PRO A 327 -19.27 -15.12 14.62
N GLY A 328 -19.54 -16.36 14.17
CA GLY A 328 -18.60 -17.47 14.18
C GLY A 328 -17.70 -17.56 12.95
N TYR A 329 -17.82 -16.61 12.00
CA TYR A 329 -16.92 -16.59 10.85
C TYR A 329 -15.54 -16.12 11.29
N ASN A 330 -14.55 -16.97 11.03
CA ASN A 330 -13.14 -16.63 11.23
C ASN A 330 -12.38 -16.76 9.91
N THR A 331 -11.29 -16.02 9.78
CA THR A 331 -10.30 -16.15 8.70
C THR A 331 -9.19 -17.10 9.14
N LEU A 332 -8.43 -17.67 8.20
CA LEU A 332 -7.31 -18.57 8.51
C LEU A 332 -6.31 -17.90 9.48
N SER A 333 -5.84 -16.69 9.12
CA SER A 333 -4.92 -15.92 9.97
C SER A 333 -5.51 -15.64 11.35
N GLY A 334 -6.80 -15.25 11.42
CA GLY A 334 -7.47 -14.95 12.69
C GLY A 334 -7.62 -16.13 13.64
N VAL A 335 -7.61 -17.37 13.12
CA VAL A 335 -7.55 -18.57 13.96
C VAL A 335 -6.13 -18.91 14.35
N LEU A 336 -5.20 -18.93 13.39
CA LEU A 336 -3.82 -19.36 13.63
C LEU A 336 -3.05 -18.40 14.54
N ASP A 337 -3.31 -17.09 14.46
CA ASP A 337 -2.71 -16.10 15.36
C ASP A 337 -3.10 -16.31 16.84
N SER A 338 -4.17 -17.07 17.13
CA SER A 338 -4.53 -17.43 18.52
C SER A 338 -3.61 -18.50 19.12
N TYR A 339 -2.91 -19.28 18.29
CA TYR A 339 -1.95 -20.30 18.70
C TYR A 339 -0.56 -19.67 18.83
N ARG A 340 -0.28 -19.07 20.00
CA ARG A 340 1.01 -18.41 20.30
C ARG A 340 1.70 -18.93 21.55
N SER A 341 3.01 -19.11 21.55
CA SER A 341 3.79 -19.54 22.72
C SER A 341 4.19 -18.37 23.64
N GLY A 342 4.00 -18.51 24.96
CA GLY A 342 4.43 -17.55 26.00
C GLY A 342 3.27 -16.93 26.81
N GLU A 343 3.52 -16.60 28.08
CA GLU A 343 2.59 -15.80 28.89
C GLU A 343 2.40 -14.43 28.23
N VAL A 344 1.14 -13.96 28.20
CA VAL A 344 0.72 -12.68 27.61
C VAL A 344 1.17 -11.52 28.50
N TRP A 345 2.49 -11.31 28.61
CA TRP A 345 3.06 -10.22 29.39
C TRP A 345 4.01 -9.38 28.54
N SER A 346 3.46 -8.72 27.52
CA SER A 346 4.17 -7.63 26.86
C SER A 346 3.19 -6.66 26.22
N SER A 347 3.15 -5.45 26.76
CA SER A 347 2.64 -4.26 26.08
C SER A 347 3.54 -3.95 24.88
N LYS A 348 3.26 -4.57 23.76
CA LYS A 348 3.66 -4.04 22.46
C LYS A 348 2.40 -3.62 21.73
N ASP A 349 2.37 -2.34 21.40
CA ASP A 349 1.36 -1.72 20.55
C ASP A 349 1.37 -2.40 19.17
N TYR A 350 0.62 -3.50 19.04
CA TYR A 350 0.43 -4.19 17.78
C TYR A 350 -1.01 -4.04 17.34
N TRP A 351 -1.17 -3.54 16.12
CA TRP A 351 -2.45 -3.47 15.43
C TRP A 351 -2.68 -4.79 14.70
N TYR A 352 -3.73 -5.51 15.09
CA TYR A 352 -4.24 -6.63 14.31
C TYR A 352 -5.28 -6.11 13.31
N PRO A 353 -5.25 -6.54 12.04
CA PRO A 353 -6.35 -6.31 11.12
C PRO A 353 -7.60 -7.05 11.63
N GLY A 354 -8.38 -6.37 12.47
CA GLY A 354 -9.57 -6.91 13.14
C GLY A 354 -9.67 -6.59 14.64
N ALA A 355 -8.59 -6.23 15.34
CA ALA A 355 -8.62 -6.05 16.81
C ALA A 355 -8.24 -4.65 17.32
N GLY A 356 -7.88 -3.71 16.46
CA GLY A 356 -7.47 -2.39 16.92
C GLY A 356 -6.02 -2.34 17.45
N TYR A 357 -5.58 -1.19 17.96
CA TYR A 357 -4.37 -1.06 18.78
C TYR A 357 -4.78 -1.53 20.18
N GLN A 358 -4.33 -2.70 20.62
CA GLN A 358 -4.61 -3.19 21.98
C GLN A 358 -3.39 -2.97 22.88
N SER A 359 -3.55 -2.11 23.89
CA SER A 359 -2.73 -2.15 25.09
C SER A 359 -3.15 -3.41 25.86
N SER A 360 -2.22 -4.37 25.99
CA SER A 360 -2.46 -5.67 26.61
C SER A 360 -2.58 -5.55 28.14
N TRP A 361 -3.65 -4.94 28.62
CA TRP A 361 -4.22 -5.27 29.93
C TRP A 361 -5.31 -6.33 29.71
N ASN A 362 -4.88 -7.58 29.80
CA ASN A 362 -5.67 -8.72 30.28
C ASN A 362 -7.15 -8.82 29.81
N ASN A 363 -7.41 -9.22 28.55
CA ASN A 363 -8.57 -10.07 28.23
C ASN A 363 -8.52 -10.61 26.78
N ASN A 364 -8.45 -11.94 26.62
CA ASN A 364 -8.57 -12.63 25.33
C ASN A 364 -10.01 -12.59 24.74
N ASN A 365 -10.92 -11.78 25.30
CA ASN A 365 -12.36 -11.77 24.98
C ASN A 365 -12.89 -10.54 24.21
N PHE A 366 -12.05 -9.54 23.89
CA PHE A 366 -12.49 -8.31 23.21
C PHE A 366 -11.80 -8.07 21.86
N ALA A 367 -11.61 -9.11 21.05
CA ALA A 367 -11.34 -8.91 19.62
C ALA A 367 -12.66 -8.55 18.93
N ASP A 368 -12.72 -7.37 18.34
CA ASP A 368 -13.91 -6.86 17.66
C ASP A 368 -14.33 -7.77 16.50
N LYS A 369 -15.52 -8.40 16.63
CA LYS A 369 -16.05 -9.31 15.62
C LYS A 369 -16.72 -8.49 14.52
N ARG A 370 -16.06 -8.33 13.37
CA ARG A 370 -16.60 -7.61 12.21
C ARG A 370 -17.93 -8.23 11.75
N LYS A 371 -18.93 -7.38 11.55
CA LYS A 371 -20.27 -7.72 11.05
C LYS A 371 -20.41 -7.36 9.58
N SER A 372 -19.94 -6.19 9.18
CA SER A 372 -19.95 -5.75 7.80
C SER A 372 -18.74 -4.87 7.50
N ARG A 373 -18.34 -4.82 6.24
CA ARG A 373 -17.42 -3.82 5.72
C ARG A 373 -17.86 -3.41 4.33
N THR A 374 -18.18 -2.13 4.14
CA THR A 374 -18.50 -1.59 2.82
C THR A 374 -17.46 -0.54 2.46
N SER A 375 -16.97 -0.59 1.23
CA SER A 375 -15.95 0.30 0.68
C SER A 375 -16.36 0.77 -0.71
N VAL A 376 -16.19 2.07 -0.96
CA VAL A 376 -16.53 2.74 -2.21
C VAL A 376 -15.34 3.59 -2.62
N THR A 377 -15.00 3.57 -3.90
CA THR A 377 -14.03 4.49 -4.50
C THR A 377 -14.54 4.95 -5.85
N LEU A 378 -14.46 6.26 -6.09
CA LEU A 378 -14.81 6.94 -7.33
C LEU A 378 -13.66 7.86 -7.72
N ASN A 379 -13.21 7.75 -8.96
CA ASN A 379 -12.28 8.67 -9.58
C ASN A 379 -12.91 9.18 -10.88
N GLN A 380 -13.23 10.46 -10.94
CA GLN A 380 -13.95 11.10 -12.03
C GLN A 380 -13.14 12.30 -12.56
N PRO A 381 -12.43 12.14 -13.67
CA PRO A 381 -11.92 13.28 -14.45
C PRO A 381 -13.11 14.10 -14.99
N LEU A 382 -13.06 15.42 -14.87
CA LEU A 382 -14.08 16.34 -15.38
C LEU A 382 -13.57 17.15 -16.59
N GLY A 383 -12.57 16.61 -17.29
CA GLY A 383 -11.92 17.29 -18.41
C GLY A 383 -11.31 18.62 -17.98
N GLU A 384 -11.72 19.71 -18.64
CA GLU A 384 -11.25 21.08 -18.37
C GLU A 384 -11.72 21.65 -17.03
N TRP A 385 -12.55 20.93 -16.27
CA TRP A 385 -13.00 21.35 -14.94
C TRP A 385 -12.21 20.67 -13.81
N GLY A 386 -11.18 19.87 -14.14
CA GLY A 386 -10.31 19.22 -13.15
C GLY A 386 -10.72 17.77 -12.87
N ALA A 387 -10.67 17.33 -11.61
CA ALA A 387 -10.94 15.95 -11.22
C ALA A 387 -11.58 15.85 -9.83
N LEU A 388 -12.52 14.91 -9.69
CA LEU A 388 -13.14 14.51 -8.43
C LEU A 388 -12.65 13.13 -8.01
N TYR A 389 -12.29 13.01 -6.74
CA TYR A 389 -11.97 11.75 -6.10
C TYR A 389 -12.83 11.61 -4.85
N PHE A 390 -13.41 10.43 -4.66
CA PHE A 390 -14.16 10.08 -3.46
C PHE A 390 -13.78 8.67 -3.02
N SER A 391 -13.51 8.49 -1.73
CA SER A 391 -13.29 7.19 -1.13
C SER A 391 -13.96 7.14 0.23
N GLY A 392 -14.71 6.07 0.48
CA GLY A 392 -15.45 5.87 1.72
C GLY A 392 -15.40 4.42 2.17
N SER A 393 -15.27 4.20 3.47
CA SER A 393 -15.42 2.89 4.09
C SER A 393 -16.23 2.96 5.37
N ARG A 394 -16.99 1.90 5.63
CA ARG A 394 -17.77 1.70 6.85
C ARG A 394 -17.59 0.27 7.33
N GLU A 395 -17.20 0.12 8.58
CA GLU A 395 -17.09 -1.16 9.29
C GLU A 395 -18.06 -1.21 10.47
N ASP A 396 -18.94 -2.21 10.45
CA ASP A 396 -19.84 -2.53 11.56
C ASP A 396 -19.37 -3.80 12.27
N TYR A 397 -19.77 -3.98 13.51
CA TYR A 397 -19.27 -5.04 14.39
C TYR A 397 -20.43 -5.68 15.16
N TRP A 398 -20.24 -6.94 15.57
CA TRP A 398 -21.24 -7.71 16.32
C TRP A 398 -21.24 -7.38 17.81
N ASN A 399 -20.06 -7.14 18.37
CA ASN A 399 -19.83 -6.93 19.80
C ASN A 399 -19.85 -5.45 20.22
N ARG A 400 -20.10 -4.52 19.28
CA ARG A 400 -20.26 -3.09 19.56
C ARG A 400 -21.28 -2.46 18.62
N SER A 401 -22.04 -1.50 19.12
CA SER A 401 -23.06 -0.77 18.35
C SER A 401 -22.46 0.31 17.42
N GLN A 402 -21.22 0.70 17.69
CA GLN A 402 -20.56 1.80 16.99
C GLN A 402 -19.82 1.33 15.73
N SER A 403 -20.14 1.96 14.60
CA SER A 403 -19.44 1.79 13.33
C SER A 403 -18.14 2.60 13.28
N GLN A 404 -17.14 2.07 12.60
CA GLN A 404 -15.97 2.84 12.16
C GLN A 404 -16.23 3.34 10.74
N ASN A 405 -16.12 4.65 10.53
CA ASN A 405 -16.39 5.27 9.23
C ASN A 405 -15.19 6.12 8.84
N GLU A 406 -14.75 5.99 7.60
CA GLU A 406 -13.72 6.83 7.01
C GLU A 406 -14.21 7.30 5.65
N VAL A 407 -14.32 8.61 5.46
CA VAL A 407 -14.77 9.22 4.21
C VAL A 407 -13.76 10.28 3.81
N SER A 408 -13.41 10.31 2.54
CA SER A 408 -12.51 11.28 1.94
C SER A 408 -13.07 11.71 0.58
N ALA A 409 -13.05 13.01 0.33
CA ALA A 409 -13.41 13.61 -0.94
C ALA A 409 -12.35 14.63 -1.30
N ARG A 410 -11.92 14.65 -2.56
CA ARG A 410 -10.98 15.62 -3.10
C ARG A 410 -11.53 16.15 -4.41
N TYR A 411 -11.54 17.47 -4.53
CA TYR A 411 -11.72 18.14 -5.81
C TYR A 411 -10.43 18.85 -6.17
N SER A 412 -9.85 18.49 -7.31
CA SER A 412 -8.71 19.20 -7.89
C SER A 412 -9.26 20.02 -9.04
N GLY A 413 -9.17 21.35 -8.94
CA GLY A 413 -9.65 22.23 -9.99
C GLY A 413 -8.76 22.20 -11.23
N PRO A 414 -9.18 22.86 -12.32
CA PRO A 414 -8.37 22.90 -13.51
C PRO A 414 -7.11 23.74 -13.31
N MET A 415 -6.05 23.34 -14.00
CA MET A 415 -4.77 24.02 -13.97
C MET A 415 -4.86 25.29 -14.82
N ILE A 416 -5.03 26.45 -14.18
CA ILE A 416 -5.17 27.73 -14.87
C ILE A 416 -3.80 28.39 -14.93
N GLN A 417 -3.24 28.53 -16.14
CA GLN A 417 -1.93 29.18 -16.35
C GLN A 417 -0.77 28.58 -15.54
N GLY A 418 -0.87 27.30 -15.18
CA GLY A 418 0.12 26.62 -14.34
C GLY A 418 -0.26 26.55 -12.86
N ILE A 419 -1.24 27.33 -12.41
CA ILE A 419 -1.73 27.32 -11.04
C ILE A 419 -2.58 26.07 -10.82
N SER A 420 -2.18 25.24 -9.87
CA SER A 420 -2.94 24.07 -9.45
C SER A 420 -3.53 24.29 -8.07
N TRP A 421 -4.75 23.81 -7.84
CA TRP A 421 -5.38 23.90 -6.54
C TRP A 421 -6.28 22.70 -6.29
N SER A 422 -6.45 22.36 -5.02
CA SER A 422 -7.34 21.29 -4.59
C SER A 422 -7.98 21.59 -3.24
N VAL A 423 -9.19 21.06 -3.06
CA VAL A 423 -9.89 21.04 -1.78
C VAL A 423 -10.13 19.59 -1.41
N ASP A 424 -9.64 19.21 -0.24
CA ASP A 424 -9.86 17.91 0.37
C ASP A 424 -10.80 18.07 1.57
N TRP A 425 -11.71 17.11 1.73
CA TRP A 425 -12.50 16.92 2.93
C TRP A 425 -12.33 15.48 3.38
N THR A 426 -12.01 15.29 4.66
CA THR A 426 -11.89 13.96 5.26
C THR A 426 -12.65 13.92 6.57
N GLN A 427 -13.39 12.83 6.78
CA GLN A 427 -14.07 12.54 8.04
C GLN A 427 -13.69 11.14 8.49
N ARG A 428 -13.25 11.05 9.74
CA ARG A 428 -12.95 9.79 10.41
C ARG A 428 -13.71 9.69 11.70
N LYS A 429 -14.50 8.63 11.84
CA LYS A 429 -15.19 8.26 13.07
C LYS A 429 -14.57 7.00 13.62
N TRP A 430 -14.03 7.08 14.82
CA TRP A 430 -13.39 5.98 15.50
C TRP A 430 -13.71 6.00 16.99
N ASN A 431 -13.63 4.83 17.61
CA ASN A 431 -13.86 4.67 19.04
C ASN A 431 -12.51 4.59 19.73
N TYR A 432 -12.36 5.35 20.81
CA TYR A 432 -11.22 5.26 21.70
C TYR A 432 -11.72 4.87 23.09
N SER A 433 -11.15 3.81 23.66
CA SER A 433 -11.45 3.40 25.03
C SER A 433 -10.53 4.17 25.97
N THR A 434 -11.11 4.91 26.90
CA THR A 434 -10.34 5.59 27.95
C THR A 434 -10.03 4.63 29.10
N TYR A 435 -8.97 4.89 29.86
CA TYR A 435 -8.55 4.09 31.03
C TYR A 435 -9.67 3.87 32.08
N ARG A 436 -10.71 4.72 32.07
CA ARG A 436 -11.89 4.62 32.95
C ARG A 436 -13.03 3.76 32.39
N GLY A 437 -12.83 3.08 31.26
CA GLY A 437 -13.85 2.22 30.65
C GLY A 437 -14.95 2.97 29.88
N ASN A 438 -14.86 4.30 29.75
CA ASN A 438 -15.75 5.06 28.88
C ASN A 438 -15.27 4.95 27.43
N ASN A 439 -16.14 4.39 26.58
CA ASN A 439 -15.98 4.41 25.12
C ASN A 439 -16.54 5.73 24.59
N ASP A 440 -15.65 6.65 24.22
CA ASP A 440 -16.05 7.90 23.58
C ASP A 440 -15.91 7.81 22.07
N ASN A 441 -16.92 8.33 21.38
CA ASN A 441 -16.94 8.41 19.93
C ASN A 441 -16.22 9.69 19.50
N LYS A 442 -15.03 9.57 18.91
CA LYS A 442 -14.38 10.71 18.27
C LYS A 442 -14.74 10.75 16.80
N THR A 443 -15.37 11.85 16.41
CA THR A 443 -15.51 12.23 15.00
C THR A 443 -14.52 13.35 14.75
N GLU A 444 -13.57 13.09 13.86
CA GLU A 444 -12.61 14.07 13.40
C GLU A 444 -12.94 14.40 11.95
N GLN A 445 -13.18 15.67 11.67
CA GLN A 445 -13.31 16.19 10.32
C GLN A 445 -12.12 17.09 10.05
N SER A 446 -11.62 17.07 8.83
CA SER A 446 -10.68 18.07 8.35
C SER A 446 -10.98 18.50 6.93
N ILE A 447 -10.80 19.80 6.71
CA ILE A 447 -10.83 20.43 5.38
C ILE A 447 -9.42 20.91 5.09
N ASN A 448 -8.91 20.59 3.91
CA ASN A 448 -7.60 21.02 3.44
C ASN A 448 -7.76 21.74 2.09
N LEU A 449 -7.32 22.99 2.01
CA LEU A 449 -7.17 23.73 0.77
C LEU A 449 -5.68 23.76 0.45
N TRP A 450 -5.32 23.41 -0.77
CA TRP A 450 -3.95 23.49 -1.27
C TRP A 450 -3.93 24.26 -2.59
N ILE A 451 -3.00 25.20 -2.72
CA ILE A 451 -2.80 26.03 -3.90
C ILE A 451 -1.31 26.05 -4.18
N ASN A 452 -0.92 25.82 -5.43
CA ASN A 452 0.45 25.94 -5.90
C ASN A 452 0.51 26.82 -7.14
N VAL A 453 1.29 27.89 -7.04
CA VAL A 453 1.45 28.93 -8.06
C VAL A 453 2.89 28.87 -8.58
N PRO A 454 3.13 28.38 -9.80
CA PRO A 454 4.46 28.40 -10.37
C PRO A 454 4.88 29.85 -10.67
N LEU A 455 6.07 30.21 -10.21
CA LEU A 455 6.65 31.54 -10.38
C LEU A 455 7.56 31.67 -11.61
N ASN A 456 7.69 30.59 -12.40
CA ASN A 456 8.54 30.52 -13.58
C ASN A 456 8.30 31.67 -14.59
N ARG A 457 7.07 32.17 -14.67
CA ARG A 457 6.70 33.32 -15.53
C ARG A 457 7.22 34.66 -15.03
N TRP A 458 7.45 34.82 -13.72
CA TRP A 458 7.86 36.08 -13.11
C TRP A 458 9.36 36.11 -12.73
N LEU A 459 9.90 34.98 -12.25
CA LEU A 459 11.27 34.90 -11.73
C LEU A 459 12.21 34.06 -12.60
N GLY A 460 11.71 33.39 -13.63
CA GLY A 460 12.45 32.35 -14.34
C GLY A 460 12.70 31.12 -13.46
N GLY A 461 13.24 30.04 -14.05
CA GLY A 461 13.53 28.79 -13.34
C GLY A 461 12.29 27.99 -12.95
N ASN A 462 12.47 26.99 -12.08
CA ASN A 462 11.41 26.05 -11.68
C ASN A 462 11.06 26.25 -10.20
N THR A 463 10.58 27.45 -9.86
CA THR A 463 10.19 27.85 -8.50
C THR A 463 8.67 28.02 -8.43
N SER A 464 8.04 27.62 -7.33
CA SER A 464 6.61 27.78 -7.05
C SER A 464 6.38 28.29 -5.63
N VAL A 465 5.25 28.96 -5.43
CA VAL A 465 4.69 29.27 -4.10
C VAL A 465 3.59 28.26 -3.82
N SER A 466 3.64 27.63 -2.65
CA SER A 466 2.57 26.78 -2.15
C SER A 466 1.89 27.43 -0.95
N TYR A 467 0.57 27.51 -0.97
CA TYR A 467 -0.26 27.84 0.18
C TYR A 467 -1.12 26.63 0.53
N GLN A 468 -1.18 26.30 1.82
CA GLN A 468 -2.06 25.27 2.33
C GLN A 468 -2.80 25.78 3.56
N MET A 469 -4.11 25.57 3.61
CA MET A 469 -4.92 25.81 4.79
C MET A 469 -5.54 24.49 5.21
N GLN A 470 -5.38 24.11 6.48
CA GLN A 470 -6.01 22.93 7.03
C GLN A 470 -6.75 23.26 8.31
N ASN A 471 -8.05 22.97 8.34
CA ASN A 471 -8.86 23.09 9.55
C ASN A 471 -9.24 21.69 10.02
N ARG A 472 -9.13 21.42 11.32
CA ARG A 472 -9.52 20.14 11.92
C ARG A 472 -10.35 20.35 13.18
N THR A 473 -11.37 19.49 13.35
CA THR A 473 -12.27 19.52 14.52
C THR A 473 -11.46 19.56 15.82
N ASN A 474 -11.72 20.55 16.67
CA ASN A 474 -11.07 20.76 17.98
C ASN A 474 -9.55 20.98 17.94
N GLN A 475 -8.96 21.28 16.78
CA GLN A 475 -7.50 21.50 16.63
C GLN A 475 -7.12 22.84 15.96
N GLY A 476 -8.11 23.68 15.64
CA GLY A 476 -7.88 24.99 15.03
C GLY A 476 -7.59 24.93 13.53
N THR A 477 -7.10 26.05 13.00
CA THR A 477 -6.71 26.21 11.60
C THR A 477 -5.20 26.34 11.50
N LEU A 478 -4.59 25.55 10.64
CA LEU A 478 -3.18 25.61 10.27
C LEU A 478 -3.06 26.26 8.90
N HIS A 479 -2.21 27.27 8.80
CA HIS A 479 -1.84 27.91 7.54
C HIS A 479 -0.37 27.59 7.27
N ASN A 480 -0.06 27.03 6.12
CA ASN A 480 1.30 26.74 5.70
C ASN A 480 1.60 27.48 4.39
N MET A 481 2.65 28.29 4.40
CA MET A 481 3.12 29.05 3.25
C MET A 481 4.54 28.60 2.92
N GLY A 482 4.81 28.24 1.68
CA GLY A 482 6.13 27.77 1.28
C GLY A 482 6.55 28.21 -0.10
N LEU A 483 7.87 28.22 -0.28
CA LEU A 483 8.55 28.31 -1.56
C LEU A 483 9.21 26.98 -1.84
N ASN A 484 9.02 26.44 -3.03
CA ASN A 484 9.65 25.20 -3.45
C ASN A 484 10.12 25.30 -4.88
N GLY A 485 11.16 24.56 -5.23
CA GLY A 485 11.62 24.54 -6.59
C GLY A 485 12.72 23.55 -6.88
N TYR A 486 13.18 23.60 -8.12
CA TYR A 486 14.29 22.81 -8.60
C TYR A 486 15.45 23.70 -9.07
N ALA A 487 16.66 23.31 -8.72
CA ALA A 487 17.92 23.92 -9.15
C ALA A 487 18.89 22.86 -9.67
N PHE A 488 20.02 23.28 -10.26
CA PHE A 488 21.07 22.40 -10.80
C PHE A 488 20.53 21.35 -11.79
N ASP A 489 19.93 21.80 -12.90
CA ASP A 489 19.35 20.93 -13.93
C ASP A 489 18.36 19.89 -13.36
N GLN A 490 17.48 20.36 -12.47
CA GLN A 490 16.46 19.56 -11.79
C GLN A 490 17.00 18.48 -10.84
N ARG A 491 18.30 18.52 -10.49
CA ARG A 491 18.90 17.60 -9.53
C ARG A 491 18.62 17.98 -8.09
N LEU A 492 18.62 19.27 -7.75
CA LEU A 492 18.30 19.72 -6.39
C LEU A 492 16.84 20.15 -6.31
N TYR A 493 16.03 19.42 -5.57
CA TYR A 493 14.77 19.92 -5.04
C TYR A 493 15.01 20.61 -3.69
N TRP A 494 14.44 21.79 -3.52
CA TRP A 494 14.46 22.53 -2.27
C TRP A 494 13.06 23.03 -1.93
N ASN A 495 12.74 23.09 -0.64
CA ASN A 495 11.49 23.61 -0.13
C ASN A 495 11.73 24.28 1.22
N VAL A 496 11.21 25.49 1.37
CA VAL A 496 11.19 26.27 2.61
C VAL A 496 9.73 26.61 2.90
N SER A 497 9.25 26.32 4.10
CA SER A 497 7.87 26.60 4.47
C SER A 497 7.73 27.09 5.90
N GLU A 498 6.79 27.99 6.11
CA GLU A 498 6.39 28.52 7.41
C GLU A 498 4.94 28.13 7.69
N GLN A 499 4.72 27.46 8.81
CA GLN A 499 3.43 27.04 9.30
C GLN A 499 3.02 27.86 10.51
N ILE A 500 1.81 28.40 10.47
CA ILE A 500 1.21 29.21 11.53
C ILE A 500 -0.06 28.50 12.01
N ALA A 501 -0.16 28.25 13.31
CA ALA A 501 -1.33 27.67 13.94
C ALA A 501 -2.21 28.75 14.57
N GLN A 502 -3.49 28.77 14.22
CA GLN A 502 -4.48 29.73 14.70
C GLN A 502 -5.71 29.03 15.30
N GLY A 503 -5.93 29.24 16.60
CA GLY A 503 -7.05 28.65 17.36
C GLY A 503 -6.79 27.21 17.82
N GLY A 504 -7.49 26.78 18.88
CA GLY A 504 -7.31 25.47 19.52
C GLY A 504 -6.82 25.57 20.97
N THR A 505 -6.96 24.48 21.74
CA THR A 505 -6.60 24.41 23.17
C THR A 505 -5.12 24.11 23.43
N GLY A 506 -4.33 23.86 22.38
CA GLY A 506 -2.87 23.69 22.46
C GLY A 506 -2.13 24.98 22.11
N SER A 507 -0.99 25.22 22.76
CA SER A 507 -0.11 26.38 22.50
C SER A 507 0.11 26.62 21.01
N ASN A 508 -0.05 27.86 20.53
CA ASN A 508 0.36 28.29 19.19
C ASN A 508 1.80 27.85 18.92
N GLN A 509 1.99 26.82 18.09
CA GLN A 509 3.31 26.34 17.69
C GLN A 509 3.47 26.57 16.20
N ASN A 510 4.03 27.74 15.87
CA ASN A 510 4.51 28.00 14.52
C ASN A 510 5.72 27.08 14.26
N SER A 511 5.87 26.67 13.01
CA SER A 511 7.05 25.92 12.57
C SER A 511 7.64 26.47 11.28
N SER A 512 8.96 26.40 11.20
CA SER A 512 9.72 26.71 10.00
C SER A 512 10.40 25.43 9.55
N ASP A 513 10.16 25.01 8.32
CA ASP A 513 10.63 23.75 7.78
C ASP A 513 11.47 24.00 6.52
N LEU A 514 12.63 23.34 6.44
CA LEU A 514 13.53 23.31 5.30
C LEU A 514 13.68 21.85 4.86
N ASN A 515 13.43 21.58 3.58
CA ASN A 515 13.60 20.27 2.97
C ASN A 515 14.50 20.40 1.74
N LEU A 516 15.52 19.53 1.64
CA LEU A 516 16.45 19.45 0.53
C LEU A 516 16.49 18.00 0.02
N ARG A 517 16.50 17.83 -1.29
CA ARG A 517 16.67 16.52 -1.93
C ARG A 517 17.53 16.66 -3.17
N TRP A 518 18.61 15.92 -3.23
CA TRP A 518 19.54 15.84 -4.36
C TRP A 518 19.35 14.52 -5.10
N ASN A 519 18.78 14.59 -6.30
CA ASN A 519 18.63 13.48 -7.24
C ASN A 519 19.89 13.35 -8.09
N GLY A 520 20.86 12.59 -7.58
CA GLY A 520 22.10 12.27 -8.30
C GLY A 520 21.91 11.16 -9.33
N THR A 521 22.95 10.98 -10.16
CA THR A 521 23.04 9.86 -11.11
C THR A 521 23.13 8.51 -10.41
N TYR A 522 23.79 8.46 -9.25
CA TYR A 522 24.10 7.23 -8.52
C TYR A 522 23.22 6.99 -7.29
N GLY A 523 22.16 7.80 -7.13
CA GLY A 523 21.29 7.74 -5.96
C GLY A 523 20.76 9.11 -5.57
N GLU A 524 19.92 9.12 -4.55
CA GLU A 524 19.28 10.30 -4.00
C GLU A 524 19.72 10.51 -2.55
N ILE A 525 19.98 11.76 -2.19
CA ILE A 525 20.24 12.18 -0.81
C ILE A 525 19.16 13.19 -0.44
N SER A 526 18.57 13.04 0.74
CA SER A 526 17.60 13.99 1.28
C SER A 526 18.01 14.43 2.68
N GLY A 527 17.62 15.64 3.04
CA GLY A 527 17.82 16.18 4.37
C GLY A 527 16.76 17.22 4.67
N GLY A 528 16.47 17.41 5.95
CA GLY A 528 15.57 18.46 6.35
C GLY A 528 15.72 18.86 7.80
N TYR A 529 15.18 20.03 8.08
CA TYR A 529 15.24 20.70 9.36
C TYR A 529 13.90 21.38 9.63
N GLY A 530 13.25 21.00 10.73
CA GLY A 530 12.05 21.64 11.23
C GLY A 530 12.35 22.33 12.56
N TYR A 531 12.02 23.61 12.68
CA TYR A 531 12.13 24.38 13.91
C TYR A 531 10.76 24.75 14.45
N ARG A 532 10.59 24.68 15.77
CA ARG A 532 9.40 25.11 16.50
C ARG A 532 9.80 25.80 17.80
N LYS A 533 8.89 26.60 18.36
CA LYS A 533 9.10 27.26 19.66
C LYS A 533 9.56 26.31 20.77
N ASN A 534 9.03 25.09 20.78
CA ASN A 534 9.29 24.10 21.83
C ASN A 534 10.20 22.96 21.37
N GLY A 535 10.82 23.01 20.20
CA GLY A 535 11.59 21.88 19.72
C GLY A 535 12.14 22.02 18.32
N ASN A 536 12.97 21.08 17.93
CA ASN A 536 13.48 21.00 16.56
C ASN A 536 13.57 19.54 16.10
N GLN A 537 13.56 19.36 14.79
CA GLN A 537 13.71 18.07 14.13
C GLN A 537 14.75 18.19 13.02
N VAL A 538 15.61 17.19 12.92
CA VAL A 538 16.56 17.01 11.83
C VAL A 538 16.34 15.62 11.27
N ASN A 539 16.31 15.49 9.95
CA ASN A 539 16.33 14.21 9.27
C ASN A 539 17.33 14.21 8.12
N ALA A 540 17.84 13.02 7.82
CA ALA A 540 18.71 12.76 6.69
C ALA A 540 18.34 11.39 6.10
N GLY A 541 18.42 11.27 4.78
CA GLY A 541 18.11 10.06 4.07
C GLY A 541 19.00 9.86 2.86
N VAL A 542 19.28 8.61 2.52
CA VAL A 542 19.96 8.22 1.30
C VAL A 542 19.25 7.01 0.70
N GLN A 543 19.08 7.00 -0.61
CA GLN A 543 18.51 5.87 -1.33
C GLN A 543 19.16 5.70 -2.70
N GLY A 544 19.23 4.48 -3.18
CA GLY A 544 19.83 4.18 -4.47
C GLY A 544 19.82 2.69 -4.75
N SER A 545 20.56 2.32 -5.79
CA SER A 545 20.71 0.93 -6.19
C SER A 545 22.14 0.61 -6.60
N MET A 546 22.47 -0.68 -6.49
CA MET A 546 23.70 -1.26 -6.98
C MET A 546 23.38 -2.50 -7.79
N VAL A 547 23.93 -2.58 -9.01
CA VAL A 547 23.84 -3.74 -9.90
C VAL A 547 25.23 -4.27 -10.14
N VAL A 548 25.49 -5.50 -9.70
CA VAL A 548 26.72 -6.23 -10.02
C VAL A 548 26.42 -7.18 -11.18
N HIS A 549 27.13 -7.01 -12.28
CA HIS A 549 26.99 -7.79 -13.50
C HIS A 549 28.37 -8.16 -14.06
N ARG A 550 28.39 -8.95 -15.14
CA ARG A 550 29.64 -9.45 -15.74
C ARG A 550 30.65 -8.37 -16.15
N ASP A 551 30.20 -7.14 -16.39
CA ASP A 551 31.05 -6.03 -16.84
C ASP A 551 31.44 -5.08 -15.68
N GLY A 552 31.05 -5.39 -14.43
CA GLY A 552 31.42 -4.62 -13.24
C GLY A 552 30.24 -4.27 -12.34
N VAL A 553 30.35 -3.12 -11.67
CA VAL A 553 29.34 -2.59 -10.75
C VAL A 553 28.78 -1.28 -11.29
N THR A 554 27.46 -1.21 -11.43
CA THR A 554 26.75 0.00 -11.84
C THR A 554 25.87 0.48 -10.69
N PHE A 555 26.06 1.72 -10.26
CA PHE A 555 25.20 2.39 -9.29
C PHE A 555 24.14 3.21 -9.99
N GLY A 556 22.99 3.38 -9.36
CA GLY A 556 21.90 4.17 -9.92
C GLY A 556 20.89 4.61 -8.88
N GLN A 557 19.81 5.22 -9.35
CA GLN A 557 18.61 5.43 -8.56
C GLN A 557 17.93 4.08 -8.28
N ARG A 558 17.00 4.06 -7.33
CA ARG A 558 16.25 2.85 -6.93
C ARG A 558 15.65 2.16 -8.15
N LEU A 559 15.79 0.84 -8.23
CA LEU A 559 15.29 0.05 -9.35
C LEU A 559 13.78 -0.17 -9.23
N GLY A 560 13.09 -0.20 -10.36
CA GLY A 560 11.71 -0.71 -10.44
C GLY A 560 11.68 -2.24 -10.47
N LYS A 561 10.48 -2.83 -10.61
CA LYS A 561 10.30 -4.30 -10.74
C LYS A 561 11.13 -4.91 -11.88
N THR A 562 11.26 -4.17 -12.99
CA THR A 562 12.08 -4.51 -14.15
C THR A 562 13.06 -3.38 -14.39
N ALA A 563 14.34 -3.70 -14.52
CA ALA A 563 15.40 -2.75 -14.80
C ALA A 563 16.08 -3.09 -16.12
N ALA A 564 16.47 -2.06 -16.88
CA ALA A 564 17.32 -2.19 -18.05
C ALA A 564 18.72 -1.72 -17.71
N LEU A 565 19.74 -2.52 -18.06
CA LEU A 565 21.14 -2.13 -17.92
C LEU A 565 21.63 -1.60 -19.27
N LEU A 566 21.97 -0.31 -19.31
CA LEU A 566 22.54 0.32 -20.50
C LEU A 566 24.06 0.09 -20.52
N LYS A 567 24.56 -0.54 -21.58
CA LYS A 567 25.98 -0.72 -21.84
C LYS A 567 26.40 0.12 -23.05
N ALA A 568 27.01 1.26 -22.78
CA ALA A 568 27.59 2.14 -23.80
C ALA A 568 29.02 2.50 -23.36
N PRO A 569 30.02 1.65 -23.67
CA PRO A 569 31.42 1.97 -23.39
C PRO A 569 31.78 3.33 -23.97
N GLU A 570 32.60 4.11 -23.26
CA GLU A 570 33.09 5.45 -23.67
C GLU A 570 32.06 6.60 -23.66
N ALA A 571 30.76 6.32 -23.58
CA ALA A 571 29.74 7.35 -23.42
C ALA A 571 29.73 7.88 -21.97
N ARG A 572 30.23 9.10 -21.74
CA ARG A 572 30.23 9.78 -20.44
C ARG A 572 29.29 10.99 -20.45
N GLY A 573 28.54 11.19 -19.36
CA GLY A 573 27.66 12.35 -19.20
C GLY A 573 26.42 12.37 -20.10
N VAL A 574 26.07 11.24 -20.72
CA VAL A 574 24.93 11.15 -21.62
C VAL A 574 23.64 10.98 -20.81
N SER A 575 22.68 11.87 -21.05
CA SER A 575 21.33 11.77 -20.47
C SER A 575 20.52 10.69 -21.18
N VAL A 576 19.79 9.87 -20.42
CA VAL A 576 18.84 8.91 -20.97
C VAL A 576 17.51 9.61 -21.17
N MET A 577 17.07 9.75 -22.43
CA MET A 577 15.72 10.19 -22.72
C MET A 577 14.76 9.02 -22.55
N LEU A 578 13.89 9.08 -21.54
CA LEU A 578 12.72 8.21 -21.47
C LEU A 578 11.72 8.71 -22.51
N ALA A 579 11.58 7.98 -23.62
CA ALA A 579 10.43 8.20 -24.50
C ALA A 579 9.17 7.89 -23.69
N ALA A 580 8.32 8.89 -23.49
CA ALA A 580 7.00 8.70 -22.90
C ALA A 580 6.23 7.73 -23.81
N GLY A 581 6.10 6.47 -23.39
CA GLY A 581 5.18 5.52 -24.00
C GLY A 581 3.76 5.99 -23.71
N GLY A 582 2.99 6.25 -24.75
CA GLY A 582 1.58 6.66 -24.68
C GLY A 582 0.64 5.56 -24.22
#